data_AF-A0A517VF56-F1
#
_entry.id   AF-A0A517VF56-F1
#
_cell.length_a   1.000
_cell.length_b   1.000
_cell.length_c   1.000
_cell.angle_alpha   90.00
_cell.angle_beta   90.00
_cell.angle_gamma   90.00
#
_symmetry.space_group_name_H-M   'P 1'
#
loop_
_entity.id
_entity.type
_entity.pdbx_description
1 polymer ?
#
loop_
_entity_poly.entity_id
_entity_poly.type
_entity_poly.pdbx_seq_one_letter_code
_entity_poly.pdbx_strand_id
1 'polypeptide(L)'
;MKNKLRILTFFLCLSFISVHVNSDAVAAEGDKKETLNVLFIGNSYTARHNLAQVVKKMVEAGNPNLTFNPTTVIYGGRRLVDHWNLGSQNFVKLHQLTPEEEKQTIAGLEKDAKDPKNRYAAAALKRHRQLLKELDQEHPKWDVVILQSYRDDLKGADSLYAQYAPKFAELAKKQGARVILYETTPNTQNAKALKNPPVAAAAVMEKARAIATLAKQVDASAAPMSLAGFHCQTERPDLTLRFINDAHLNQTMAYLTACCLYAALFDRSPEGLPVDSITDIRYFDNKDRTKDRDGNPITTMFSAKDRADLQRIAWKSYQEFKALRDD
;
A
#
# COMPACT_ATOMS: atom_id res chain seq x y z
N MET A 1 -90.59 4.47 -17.92
CA MET A 1 -90.25 3.38 -16.97
C MET A 1 -88.85 2.85 -17.31
N LYS A 2 -87.97 2.78 -16.30
CA LYS A 2 -86.65 2.11 -16.26
C LYS A 2 -85.50 2.60 -17.19
N ASN A 3 -84.51 3.17 -16.50
CA ASN A 3 -83.04 2.95 -16.56
C ASN A 3 -82.18 3.25 -17.79
N LYS A 4 -81.00 3.81 -17.42
CA LYS A 4 -79.61 3.63 -17.93
C LYS A 4 -79.07 4.93 -18.55
N LEU A 5 -77.81 5.34 -18.39
CA LEU A 5 -76.66 4.96 -17.56
C LEU A 5 -75.65 6.13 -17.73
N ARG A 6 -74.96 6.52 -16.65
CA ARG A 6 -73.92 7.58 -16.64
C ARG A 6 -72.73 7.23 -17.54
N ILE A 7 -72.09 8.25 -18.13
CA ILE A 7 -70.63 8.46 -18.18
C ILE A 7 -70.40 9.96 -18.43
N LEU A 8 -69.60 10.59 -17.56
CA LEU A 8 -69.19 11.99 -17.61
C LEU A 8 -67.73 12.00 -18.08
N THR A 9 -67.43 12.62 -19.23
CA THR A 9 -66.07 12.77 -19.75
C THR A 9 -65.61 14.22 -19.53
N PHE A 10 -64.60 14.41 -18.68
CA PHE A 10 -63.94 15.69 -18.44
C PHE A 10 -62.79 15.86 -19.44
N PHE A 11 -62.78 16.96 -20.19
CA PHE A 11 -61.69 17.35 -21.09
C PHE A 11 -60.55 18.01 -20.31
N LEU A 12 -59.33 17.51 -20.54
CA LEU A 12 -58.07 18.00 -19.96
C LEU A 12 -57.47 19.08 -20.88
N CYS A 13 -57.40 20.33 -20.42
CA CYS A 13 -56.63 21.40 -21.09
C CYS A 13 -55.20 21.42 -20.53
N LEU A 14 -54.21 21.10 -21.37
CA LEU A 14 -52.78 21.27 -21.08
C LEU A 14 -52.36 22.73 -21.23
N SER A 15 -51.78 23.31 -20.19
CA SER A 15 -51.06 24.58 -20.22
C SER A 15 -49.55 24.33 -20.37
N PHE A 16 -48.94 24.83 -21.45
CA PHE A 16 -47.49 24.84 -21.66
C PHE A 16 -46.83 25.90 -20.77
N ILE A 17 -45.90 25.49 -19.91
CA ILE A 17 -45.01 26.38 -19.17
C ILE A 17 -43.62 26.29 -19.80
N SER A 18 -43.18 27.37 -20.46
CA SER A 18 -41.82 27.50 -20.99
C SER A 18 -40.83 27.83 -19.86
N VAL A 19 -40.03 26.85 -19.46
CA VAL A 19 -38.93 27.06 -18.51
C VAL A 19 -37.74 27.67 -19.27
N HIS A 20 -37.44 28.93 -18.99
CA HIS A 20 -36.20 29.58 -19.45
C HIS A 20 -35.06 29.12 -18.54
N VAL A 21 -34.10 28.40 -19.11
CA VAL A 21 -32.86 28.01 -18.43
C VAL A 21 -31.93 29.22 -18.45
N ASN A 22 -31.67 29.80 -17.27
CA ASN A 22 -30.61 30.79 -17.11
C ASN A 22 -29.26 30.09 -17.34
N SER A 23 -28.66 30.34 -18.51
CA SER A 23 -27.29 29.98 -18.83
C SER A 23 -26.38 31.12 -18.39
N ASP A 24 -25.91 31.09 -17.14
CA ASP A 24 -24.73 31.85 -16.70
C ASP A 24 -24.33 31.41 -15.30
N ALA A 25 -23.46 30.39 -15.23
CA ALA A 25 -22.47 30.15 -14.17
C ALA A 25 -21.76 28.79 -14.42
N VAL A 26 -21.11 28.63 -15.58
CA VAL A 26 -19.96 27.71 -15.63
C VAL A 26 -18.76 28.51 -15.15
N ALA A 27 -18.71 28.74 -13.85
CA ALA A 27 -17.49 29.18 -13.21
C ALA A 27 -16.46 28.07 -13.40
N ALA A 28 -15.31 28.41 -13.97
CA ALA A 28 -14.16 27.54 -14.04
C ALA A 28 -13.80 27.08 -12.62
N GLU A 29 -14.17 25.86 -12.26
CA GLU A 29 -13.47 25.10 -11.22
C GLU A 29 -12.04 24.94 -11.73
N GLY A 30 -11.14 25.80 -11.28
CA GLY A 30 -9.72 25.63 -11.54
C GLY A 30 -9.31 24.23 -11.08
N ASP A 31 -8.61 23.49 -11.94
CA ASP A 31 -8.01 22.18 -11.69
C ASP A 31 -7.17 22.22 -10.41
N LYS A 32 -7.80 22.08 -9.25
CA LYS A 32 -7.10 22.03 -7.98
C LYS A 32 -6.57 20.61 -7.88
N LYS A 33 -5.31 20.43 -8.30
CA LYS A 33 -4.62 19.15 -8.26
C LYS A 33 -4.65 18.62 -6.82
N GLU A 34 -5.44 17.57 -6.60
CA GLU A 34 -5.55 16.95 -5.28
C GLU A 34 -4.19 16.36 -4.90
N THR A 35 -3.80 16.46 -3.62
CA THR A 35 -2.54 15.91 -3.13
C THR A 35 -2.82 14.83 -2.11
N LEU A 36 -2.15 13.68 -2.25
CA LEU A 36 -2.22 12.57 -1.32
C LEU A 36 -0.84 12.34 -0.70
N ASN A 37 -0.66 12.74 0.55
CA ASN A 37 0.56 12.53 1.33
C ASN A 37 0.50 11.15 1.99
N VAL A 38 1.45 10.28 1.63
CA VAL A 38 1.43 8.87 2.04
C VAL A 38 2.72 8.49 2.75
N LEU A 39 2.60 7.97 3.96
CA LEU A 39 3.73 7.48 4.73
C LEU A 39 3.83 5.96 4.63
N PHE A 40 4.96 5.46 4.18
CA PHE A 40 5.30 4.04 4.26
C PHE A 40 6.22 3.78 5.45
N ILE A 41 5.80 2.91 6.36
CA ILE A 41 6.63 2.36 7.44
C ILE A 41 7.01 0.92 7.05
N GLY A 42 8.31 0.65 6.90
CA GLY A 42 8.73 -0.69 6.53
C GLY A 42 10.23 -0.91 6.45
N ASN A 43 10.62 -1.91 5.66
CA ASN A 43 12.00 -2.36 5.54
C ASN A 43 12.41 -2.55 4.07
N SER A 44 13.33 -3.48 3.79
CA SER A 44 13.78 -3.78 2.43
C SER A 44 12.66 -4.17 1.47
N TYR A 45 11.53 -4.70 1.95
CA TYR A 45 10.37 -5.03 1.10
C TYR A 45 9.67 -3.77 0.57
N THR A 46 9.72 -2.67 1.31
CA THR A 46 9.28 -1.35 0.83
C THR A 46 10.39 -0.60 0.10
N ALA A 47 11.65 -0.75 0.53
CA ALA A 47 12.77 0.02 -0.03
C ALA A 47 13.19 -0.46 -1.42
N ARG A 48 13.19 -1.77 -1.67
CA ARG A 48 13.66 -2.33 -2.94
C ARG A 48 12.75 -1.92 -4.08
N HIS A 49 13.30 -1.97 -5.30
CA HIS A 49 12.55 -1.67 -6.52
C HIS A 49 11.94 -0.26 -6.58
N ASN A 50 12.36 0.64 -5.69
CA ASN A 50 11.73 1.93 -5.46
C ASN A 50 10.20 1.83 -5.32
N LEU A 51 9.70 0.82 -4.59
CA LEU A 51 8.27 0.47 -4.56
C LEU A 51 7.33 1.67 -4.39
N ALA A 52 7.62 2.57 -3.44
CA ALA A 52 6.78 3.74 -3.21
C ALA A 52 6.72 4.71 -4.42
N GLN A 53 7.81 4.81 -5.20
CA GLN A 53 7.85 5.60 -6.44
C GLN A 53 7.16 4.88 -7.60
N VAL A 54 7.20 3.54 -7.65
CA VAL A 54 6.41 2.76 -8.60
C VAL A 54 4.92 2.96 -8.33
N VAL A 55 4.51 2.89 -7.06
CA VAL A 55 3.13 3.19 -6.65
C VAL A 55 2.75 4.61 -7.05
N LYS A 56 3.61 5.62 -6.80
CA LYS A 56 3.39 6.99 -7.30
C LYS A 56 3.10 7.03 -8.80
N LYS A 57 3.94 6.40 -9.62
CA LYS A 57 3.74 6.34 -11.08
C LYS A 57 2.40 5.69 -11.45
N MET A 58 2.02 4.60 -10.78
CA MET A 58 0.73 3.94 -11.02
C MET A 58 -0.45 4.82 -10.61
N VAL A 59 -0.36 5.46 -9.44
CA VAL A 59 -1.39 6.36 -8.94
C VAL A 59 -1.61 7.53 -9.88
N GLU A 60 -0.55 8.24 -10.26
CA GLU A 60 -0.65 9.45 -11.09
C GLU A 60 -1.06 9.12 -12.53
N ALA A 61 -0.69 7.94 -13.04
CA ALA A 61 -1.18 7.47 -14.34
C ALA A 61 -2.67 7.12 -14.32
N GLY A 62 -3.17 6.53 -13.23
CA GLY A 62 -4.59 6.21 -13.05
C GLY A 62 -5.45 7.40 -12.61
N ASN A 63 -4.82 8.49 -12.16
CA ASN A 63 -5.46 9.67 -11.59
C ASN A 63 -4.69 10.94 -12.01
N PRO A 64 -4.88 11.44 -13.25
CA PRO A 64 -4.07 12.53 -13.80
C PRO A 64 -4.07 13.82 -12.96
N ASN A 65 -5.15 14.07 -12.21
CA ASN A 65 -5.32 15.26 -11.38
C ASN A 65 -4.86 15.07 -9.93
N LEU A 66 -4.28 13.92 -9.58
CA LEU A 66 -3.77 13.62 -8.25
C LEU A 66 -2.25 13.70 -8.24
N THR A 67 -1.68 14.40 -7.26
CA THR A 67 -0.26 14.32 -6.91
C THR A 67 -0.09 13.34 -5.76
N PHE A 68 0.69 12.30 -5.95
CA PHE A 68 0.96 11.30 -4.90
C PHE A 68 2.34 11.56 -4.29
N ASN A 69 2.40 11.87 -3.00
CA ASN A 69 3.63 12.26 -2.28
C ASN A 69 4.03 11.17 -1.28
N PRO A 70 4.83 10.17 -1.70
CA PRO A 70 5.29 9.12 -0.81
C PRO A 70 6.48 9.58 0.04
N THR A 71 6.35 9.39 1.35
CA THR A 71 7.46 9.45 2.32
C THR A 71 7.73 8.05 2.86
N THR A 72 9.00 7.72 3.14
CA THR A 72 9.35 6.39 3.66
C THR A 72 10.19 6.47 4.94
N VAL A 73 9.85 5.66 5.93
CA VAL A 73 10.66 5.40 7.13
C VAL A 73 11.07 3.93 7.08
N ILE A 74 12.35 3.70 6.73
CA ILE A 74 12.86 2.38 6.38
C ILE A 74 14.00 1.97 7.30
N TYR A 75 13.87 0.80 7.93
CA TYR A 75 14.97 0.12 8.61
C TYR A 75 15.08 -1.33 8.15
N GLY A 76 16.26 -1.74 7.68
CA GLY A 76 16.47 -3.06 7.05
C GLY A 76 16.08 -4.24 7.94
N GLY A 77 15.26 -5.15 7.42
CA GLY A 77 14.79 -6.35 8.12
C GLY A 77 14.09 -6.07 9.47
N ARG A 78 13.54 -4.87 9.67
CA ARG A 78 12.81 -4.49 10.89
C ARG A 78 11.31 -4.70 10.72
N ARG A 79 10.67 -5.02 11.83
CA ARG A 79 9.23 -5.23 12.01
C ARG A 79 8.59 -3.98 12.61
N LEU A 80 7.26 -3.90 12.68
CA LEU A 80 6.58 -2.75 13.30
C LEU A 80 6.96 -2.56 14.78
N VAL A 81 7.16 -3.64 15.54
CA VAL A 81 7.68 -3.55 16.92
C VAL A 81 9.05 -2.88 16.97
N ASP A 82 9.92 -3.19 16.02
CA ASP A 82 11.25 -2.61 15.99
C ASP A 82 11.14 -1.13 15.57
N HIS A 83 10.26 -0.78 14.64
CA HIS A 83 9.95 0.61 14.27
C HIS A 83 9.48 1.43 15.45
N TRP A 84 8.60 0.87 16.30
CA TRP A 84 8.11 1.52 17.52
C TRP A 84 9.24 1.81 18.49
N ASN A 85 10.12 0.83 18.71
CA ASN A 85 11.30 1.01 19.57
C ASN A 85 12.30 2.02 18.97
N LEU A 86 12.32 2.17 17.64
CA LEU A 86 13.15 3.13 16.93
C LEU A 86 12.50 4.52 16.78
N GLY A 87 11.38 4.80 17.47
CA GLY A 87 10.75 6.13 17.47
C GLY A 87 9.89 6.43 16.24
N SER A 88 9.55 5.42 15.42
CA SER A 88 8.85 5.66 14.15
C SER A 88 7.45 6.25 14.30
N GLN A 89 6.84 6.13 15.48
CA GLN A 89 5.58 6.77 15.85
C GLN A 89 5.61 8.29 15.67
N ASN A 90 6.77 8.93 15.88
CA ASN A 90 6.91 10.38 15.74
C ASN A 90 6.74 10.84 14.30
N PHE A 91 7.20 10.04 13.31
CA PHE A 91 6.96 10.35 11.90
C PHE A 91 5.49 10.17 11.52
N VAL A 92 4.73 9.31 12.20
CA VAL A 92 3.29 9.14 11.94
C VAL A 92 2.52 10.34 12.47
N LYS A 93 2.82 10.82 13.69
CA LYS A 93 2.19 11.99 14.30
C LYS A 93 2.94 13.31 14.01
N LEU A 94 3.73 13.36 12.95
CA LEU A 94 4.71 14.43 12.71
C LEU A 94 4.10 15.84 12.76
N HIS A 95 2.91 16.03 12.20
CA HIS A 95 2.18 17.30 12.19
C HIS A 95 1.83 17.88 13.58
N GLN A 96 1.90 17.07 14.64
CA GLN A 96 1.59 17.45 16.03
C GLN A 96 2.70 17.05 17.01
N LEU A 97 3.86 16.62 16.51
CA LEU A 97 4.99 16.21 17.31
C LEU A 97 5.60 17.43 18.00
N THR A 98 5.81 17.37 19.32
CA THR A 98 6.45 18.48 20.05
C THR A 98 7.96 18.30 20.15
N PRO A 99 8.73 19.40 20.32
CA PRO A 99 10.17 19.31 20.58
C PRO A 99 10.50 18.45 21.80
N GLU A 100 9.64 18.45 22.83
CA GLU A 100 9.82 17.67 24.05
C GLU A 100 9.68 16.17 23.78
N GLU A 101 8.65 15.75 23.05
CA GLU A 101 8.45 14.35 22.66
C GLU A 101 9.60 13.83 21.80
N GLU A 102 10.10 14.67 20.90
CA GLU A 102 11.23 14.32 20.04
C GLU A 102 12.54 14.23 20.84
N LYS A 103 12.80 15.17 21.77
CA LYS A 103 13.94 15.10 22.70
C LYS A 103 13.90 13.86 23.59
N GLN A 104 12.72 13.45 24.06
CA GLN A 104 12.55 12.22 24.84
C GLN A 104 12.90 10.98 24.01
N THR A 105 12.46 10.95 22.75
CA THR A 105 12.78 9.86 21.81
C THR A 105 14.29 9.79 21.55
N ILE A 106 14.93 10.95 21.32
CA ILE A 106 16.39 11.06 21.16
C ILE A 106 17.11 10.53 22.40
N ALA A 107 16.71 10.92 23.60
CA ALA A 107 17.34 10.47 24.85
C ALA A 107 17.26 8.94 25.02
N GLY A 108 16.12 8.32 24.67
CA GLY A 108 15.97 6.86 24.64
C GLY A 108 16.94 6.21 23.64
N LEU A 109 16.99 6.74 22.42
CA LEU A 109 17.87 6.23 21.36
C LEU A 109 19.36 6.43 21.66
N GLU A 110 19.74 7.48 22.39
CA GLU A 110 21.12 7.68 22.85
C GLU A 110 21.60 6.57 23.78
N LYS A 111 20.70 6.03 24.61
CA LYS A 111 21.00 4.86 25.44
C LYS A 111 21.19 3.62 24.58
N ASP A 112 20.26 3.38 23.66
CA ASP A 112 20.27 2.18 22.81
C ASP A 112 21.42 2.17 21.80
N ALA A 113 21.81 3.35 21.29
CA ALA A 113 22.91 3.51 20.34
C ALA A 113 24.30 3.31 20.97
N LYS A 114 24.41 3.19 22.31
CA LYS A 114 25.66 2.80 22.98
C LYS A 114 26.01 1.33 22.72
N ASP A 115 25.04 0.48 22.37
CA ASP A 115 25.32 -0.87 21.93
C ASP A 115 25.82 -0.85 20.48
N PRO A 116 27.12 -1.14 20.21
CA PRO A 116 27.67 -1.13 18.86
C PRO A 116 27.02 -2.16 17.93
N LYS A 117 26.33 -3.17 18.48
CA LYS A 117 25.57 -4.15 17.69
C LYS A 117 24.22 -3.61 17.23
N ASN A 118 23.71 -2.55 17.87
CA ASN A 118 22.44 -1.92 17.52
C ASN A 118 22.62 -0.76 16.52
N ARG A 119 23.12 -1.08 15.32
CA ARG A 119 23.32 -0.09 14.25
C ARG A 119 22.05 0.68 13.86
N TYR A 120 20.86 0.11 14.11
CA TYR A 120 19.59 0.75 13.78
C TYR A 120 19.22 1.83 14.80
N ALA A 121 19.52 1.66 16.09
CA ALA A 121 19.38 2.74 17.06
C ALA A 121 20.26 3.93 16.70
N ALA A 122 21.51 3.70 16.28
CA ALA A 122 22.39 4.78 15.82
C ALA A 122 21.84 5.50 14.57
N ALA A 123 21.30 4.74 13.60
CA ALA A 123 20.68 5.31 12.40
C ALA A 123 19.39 6.09 12.73
N ALA A 124 18.54 5.56 13.62
CA ALA A 124 17.34 6.22 14.09
C ALA A 124 17.67 7.49 14.87
N LEU A 125 18.66 7.44 15.77
CA LEU A 125 19.14 8.59 16.52
C LEU A 125 19.58 9.72 15.59
N LYS A 126 20.34 9.41 14.53
CA LYS A 126 20.72 10.40 13.52
C LYS A 126 19.49 11.03 12.85
N ARG A 127 18.50 10.21 12.50
CA ARG A 127 17.27 10.67 11.86
C ARG A 127 16.43 11.57 12.77
N HIS A 128 16.27 11.18 14.03
CA HIS A 128 15.53 11.94 15.04
C HIS A 128 16.23 13.26 15.40
N ARG A 129 17.56 13.26 15.55
CA ARG A 129 18.32 14.50 15.71
C ARG A 129 18.19 15.45 14.52
N GLN A 130 18.03 14.92 13.31
CA GLN A 130 17.76 15.75 12.14
C GLN A 130 16.33 16.28 12.19
N LEU A 131 15.35 15.42 12.47
CA LEU A 131 13.95 15.80 12.62
C LEU A 131 13.77 16.93 13.64
N LEU A 132 14.42 16.86 14.81
CA LEU A 132 14.34 17.91 15.83
C LEU A 132 14.78 19.29 15.30
N LYS A 133 15.74 19.35 14.36
CA LYS A 133 16.20 20.62 13.77
C LYS A 133 15.23 21.17 12.72
N GLU A 134 14.41 20.29 12.16
CA GLU A 134 13.47 20.60 11.07
C GLU A 134 12.03 20.68 11.59
N LEU A 135 11.81 20.51 12.90
CA LEU A 135 10.46 20.37 13.46
C LEU A 135 9.61 21.65 13.29
N ASP A 136 10.25 22.82 13.26
CA ASP A 136 9.59 24.10 13.03
C ASP A 136 9.15 24.31 11.57
N GLN A 137 9.58 23.45 10.64
CA GLN A 137 9.13 23.48 9.25
C GLN A 137 7.71 22.93 9.12
N GLU A 138 7.01 23.29 8.05
CA GLU A 138 5.68 22.74 7.78
C GLU A 138 5.79 21.25 7.44
N HIS A 139 5.02 20.42 8.16
CA HIS A 139 4.96 18.98 7.94
C HIS A 139 3.56 18.57 7.50
N PRO A 140 3.42 17.74 6.44
CA PRO A 140 2.12 17.32 5.98
C PRO A 140 1.42 16.45 7.04
N LYS A 141 0.09 16.58 7.13
CA LYS A 141 -0.74 15.48 7.62
C LYS A 141 -0.71 14.36 6.60
N TRP A 142 -0.67 13.12 7.07
CA TRP A 142 -0.79 11.95 6.21
C TRP A 142 -2.25 11.70 5.88
N ASP A 143 -2.54 11.50 4.60
CA ASP A 143 -3.84 11.01 4.13
C ASP A 143 -3.91 9.49 4.20
N VAL A 144 -2.74 8.84 4.07
CA VAL A 144 -2.60 7.37 4.17
C VAL A 144 -1.32 7.01 4.91
N VAL A 145 -1.41 6.03 5.80
CA VAL A 145 -0.24 5.36 6.42
C VAL A 145 -0.25 3.89 6.03
N ILE A 146 0.83 3.45 5.38
CA ILE A 146 1.03 2.08 4.91
C ILE A 146 1.99 1.37 5.87
N LEU A 147 1.53 0.28 6.47
CA LEU A 147 2.23 -0.45 7.52
C LEU A 147 2.67 -1.82 7.02
N GLN A 148 3.97 -1.98 6.78
CA GLN A 148 4.54 -3.22 6.24
C GLN A 148 4.73 -4.30 7.33
N SER A 149 4.31 -5.54 7.08
CA SER A 149 4.68 -6.72 7.89
C SER A 149 6.06 -7.26 7.50
N TYR A 150 6.67 -8.11 8.33
CA TYR A 150 7.87 -8.88 7.99
C TYR A 150 8.06 -10.13 8.85
N ARG A 151 7.54 -11.28 8.38
CA ARG A 151 7.61 -12.60 9.06
C ARG A 151 6.99 -12.63 10.46
N ASP A 152 6.41 -11.52 10.90
CA ASP A 152 5.87 -11.28 12.22
C ASP A 152 4.34 -11.28 12.23
N ASP A 153 3.76 -11.83 11.17
CA ASP A 153 2.35 -11.92 10.81
C ASP A 153 1.89 -13.39 10.63
N LEU A 154 2.69 -14.34 11.12
CA LEU A 154 2.47 -15.78 10.94
C LEU A 154 1.72 -16.45 12.11
N LYS A 155 1.52 -15.74 13.22
CA LYS A 155 0.89 -16.27 14.45
C LYS A 155 -0.51 -15.72 14.68
N GLY A 156 -1.22 -15.34 13.62
CA GLY A 156 -2.55 -14.74 13.69
C GLY A 156 -2.61 -13.55 14.65
N ALA A 157 -3.57 -13.58 15.59
CA ALA A 157 -3.79 -12.52 16.58
C ALA A 157 -2.62 -12.35 17.56
N ASP A 158 -1.85 -13.40 17.84
CA ASP A 158 -0.70 -13.36 18.75
C ASP A 158 0.58 -12.83 18.07
N SER A 159 0.51 -12.55 16.78
CA SER A 159 1.63 -12.06 16.00
C SER A 159 2.04 -10.64 16.40
N LEU A 160 3.34 -10.32 16.33
CA LEU A 160 3.81 -8.98 16.69
C LEU A 160 3.27 -7.92 15.72
N TYR A 161 2.97 -8.30 14.48
CA TYR A 161 2.29 -7.43 13.53
C TYR A 161 0.88 -7.08 14.02
N ALA A 162 0.09 -8.07 14.47
CA ALA A 162 -1.24 -7.85 15.03
C ALA A 162 -1.23 -7.04 16.34
N GLN A 163 -0.13 -7.07 17.11
CA GLN A 163 0.02 -6.27 18.32
C GLN A 163 0.43 -4.81 18.06
N TYR A 164 1.22 -4.54 17.00
CA TYR A 164 1.80 -3.21 16.75
C TYR A 164 1.13 -2.44 15.61
N ALA A 165 0.52 -3.11 14.62
CA ALA A 165 -0.26 -2.42 13.60
C ALA A 165 -1.40 -1.57 14.19
N PRO A 166 -2.19 -2.04 15.20
CA PRO A 166 -3.22 -1.22 15.83
C PRO A 166 -2.68 0.05 16.49
N LYS A 167 -1.49 0.00 17.11
CA LYS A 167 -0.86 1.16 17.76
C LYS A 167 -0.52 2.25 16.76
N PHE A 168 0.05 1.88 15.61
CA PHE A 168 0.31 2.82 14.52
C PHE A 168 -0.98 3.31 13.86
N ALA A 169 -1.96 2.41 13.67
CA ALA A 169 -3.25 2.75 13.10
C ALA A 169 -4.01 3.78 13.94
N GLU A 170 -3.96 3.67 15.27
CA GLU A 170 -4.56 4.65 16.18
C GLU A 170 -3.98 6.06 15.96
N LEU A 171 -2.64 6.16 15.85
CA LEU A 171 -1.96 7.44 15.59
C LEU A 171 -2.34 8.01 14.21
N ALA A 172 -2.37 7.17 13.18
CA ALA A 172 -2.76 7.56 11.83
C ALA A 172 -4.21 8.07 11.79
N LYS A 173 -5.14 7.37 12.45
CA LYS A 173 -6.56 7.74 12.45
C LYS A 173 -6.88 8.97 13.27
N LYS A 174 -6.14 9.23 14.35
CA LYS A 174 -6.29 10.47 15.15
C LYS A 174 -6.12 11.74 14.32
N GLN A 175 -5.44 11.67 13.18
CA GLN A 175 -5.28 12.77 12.22
C GLN A 175 -6.13 12.62 10.94
N GLY A 176 -7.05 11.65 10.91
CA GLY A 176 -7.91 11.38 9.75
C GLY A 176 -7.27 10.54 8.64
N ALA A 177 -6.05 10.00 8.85
CA ALA A 177 -5.39 9.18 7.83
C ALA A 177 -6.03 7.81 7.71
N ARG A 178 -6.17 7.32 6.47
CA ARG A 178 -6.50 5.92 6.20
C ARG A 178 -5.30 5.02 6.50
N VAL A 179 -5.56 3.77 6.83
CA VAL A 179 -4.50 2.77 7.07
C VAL A 179 -4.55 1.70 5.98
N ILE A 180 -3.39 1.31 5.48
CA ILE A 180 -3.23 0.14 4.61
C ILE A 180 -2.24 -0.82 5.25
N LEU A 181 -2.68 -2.05 5.47
CA LEU A 181 -1.80 -3.13 5.88
C LEU A 181 -1.08 -3.68 4.64
N TYR A 182 0.24 -3.50 4.58
CA TYR A 182 1.07 -4.13 3.55
C TYR A 182 1.60 -5.45 4.11
N GLU A 183 0.83 -6.53 3.90
CA GLU A 183 1.25 -7.88 4.26
C GLU A 183 2.30 -8.39 3.28
N THR A 184 3.47 -8.80 3.76
CA THR A 184 4.55 -9.36 2.93
C THR A 184 4.57 -10.89 3.00
N THR A 185 5.07 -11.54 1.95
CA THR A 185 5.18 -13.00 1.90
C THR A 185 6.60 -13.54 1.58
N PRO A 186 7.62 -13.24 2.39
CA PRO A 186 8.99 -13.71 2.16
C PRO A 186 9.14 -15.24 2.06
N ASN A 187 8.23 -15.99 2.69
CA ASN A 187 8.38 -17.45 2.86
C ASN A 187 7.68 -18.26 1.76
N THR A 188 6.85 -17.65 0.91
CA THR A 188 6.07 -18.37 -0.12
C THR A 188 6.48 -18.03 -1.55
N GLN A 189 7.49 -17.18 -1.76
CA GLN A 189 7.95 -16.78 -3.09
C GLN A 189 8.79 -17.87 -3.77
N ASN A 190 8.53 -18.11 -5.05
CA ASN A 190 9.26 -19.05 -5.89
C ASN A 190 10.41 -18.36 -6.63
N ALA A 191 11.63 -18.90 -6.51
CA ALA A 191 12.79 -18.45 -7.28
C ALA A 191 12.87 -19.09 -8.68
N LYS A 192 12.11 -20.15 -8.91
CA LYS A 192 12.07 -20.88 -10.18
C LYS A 192 10.63 -21.05 -10.59
N ALA A 193 10.39 -21.19 -11.89
CA ALA A 193 9.09 -21.54 -12.41
C ALA A 193 8.57 -22.83 -11.76
N LEU A 194 7.29 -22.85 -11.42
CA LEU A 194 6.64 -23.99 -10.79
C LEU A 194 6.23 -25.01 -11.85
N LYS A 195 6.50 -26.29 -11.60
CA LYS A 195 6.03 -27.40 -12.44
C LYS A 195 4.72 -28.01 -11.95
N ASN A 196 4.42 -27.81 -10.66
CA ASN A 196 3.24 -28.31 -9.99
C ASN A 196 2.53 -27.14 -9.30
N PRO A 197 1.20 -27.23 -9.07
CA PRO A 197 0.46 -26.22 -8.32
C PRO A 197 1.09 -25.94 -6.93
N PRO A 198 0.96 -24.70 -6.41
CA PRO A 198 1.46 -24.36 -5.08
C PRO A 198 0.73 -25.15 -3.98
N VAL A 199 1.49 -25.86 -3.14
CA VAL A 199 0.97 -26.83 -2.15
C VAL A 199 0.42 -26.22 -0.85
N ALA A 200 0.30 -24.89 -0.75
CA ALA A 200 0.06 -24.17 0.50
C ALA A 200 -1.25 -23.37 0.56
N ALA A 201 -2.26 -23.73 -0.25
CA ALA A 201 -3.53 -22.99 -0.33
C ALA A 201 -4.19 -22.76 1.05
N ALA A 202 -4.27 -23.81 1.88
CA ALA A 202 -4.88 -23.71 3.21
C ALA A 202 -4.14 -22.71 4.13
N ALA A 203 -2.80 -22.77 4.17
CA ALA A 203 -1.99 -21.86 4.98
C ALA A 203 -2.05 -20.41 4.47
N VAL A 204 -2.14 -20.22 3.14
CA VAL A 204 -2.34 -18.88 2.55
C VAL A 204 -3.70 -18.32 2.97
N MET A 205 -4.77 -19.12 2.91
CA MET A 205 -6.10 -18.67 3.31
C MET A 205 -6.22 -18.42 4.81
N GLU A 206 -5.59 -19.25 5.65
CA GLU A 206 -5.51 -19.01 7.10
C GLU A 206 -4.84 -17.67 7.39
N LYS A 207 -3.69 -17.40 6.76
CA LYS A 207 -3.00 -16.12 6.89
C LYS A 207 -3.86 -14.96 6.37
N ALA A 208 -4.48 -15.09 5.21
CA ALA A 208 -5.35 -14.07 4.62
C ALA A 208 -6.50 -13.71 5.57
N ARG A 209 -7.17 -14.70 6.18
CA ARG A 209 -8.22 -14.49 7.18
C ARG A 209 -7.69 -13.78 8.43
N ALA A 210 -6.51 -14.17 8.93
CA ALA A 210 -5.93 -13.50 10.09
C ALA A 210 -5.63 -12.01 9.82
N ILE A 211 -5.12 -11.68 8.62
CA ILE A 211 -4.87 -10.30 8.21
C ILE A 211 -6.18 -9.56 7.95
N ALA A 212 -7.20 -10.23 7.41
CA ALA A 212 -8.53 -9.67 7.23
C ALA A 212 -9.18 -9.29 8.57
N THR A 213 -9.09 -10.17 9.59
CA THR A 213 -9.53 -9.87 10.96
C THR A 213 -8.81 -8.65 11.53
N LEU A 214 -7.49 -8.56 11.37
CA LEU A 214 -6.71 -7.39 11.82
C LEU A 214 -7.11 -6.12 11.05
N ALA A 215 -7.30 -6.22 9.73
CA ALA A 215 -7.73 -5.12 8.89
C ALA A 215 -9.11 -4.59 9.30
N LYS A 216 -10.06 -5.49 9.62
CA LYS A 216 -11.38 -5.15 10.15
C LYS A 216 -11.27 -4.46 11.51
N GLN A 217 -10.49 -5.02 12.43
CA GLN A 217 -10.25 -4.45 13.77
C GLN A 217 -9.71 -3.01 13.69
N VAL A 218 -8.79 -2.76 12.76
CA VAL A 218 -8.14 -1.45 12.62
C VAL A 218 -8.72 -0.62 11.48
N ASP A 219 -9.92 -0.94 10.97
CA ASP A 219 -10.58 -0.31 9.80
C ASP A 219 -9.57 0.14 8.73
N ALA A 220 -8.89 -0.86 8.18
CA ALA A 220 -7.83 -0.71 7.20
C ALA A 220 -8.17 -1.47 5.91
N SER A 221 -7.64 -0.97 4.80
CA SER A 221 -7.48 -1.75 3.57
C SER A 221 -6.19 -2.59 3.65
N ALA A 222 -5.94 -3.49 2.70
CA ALA A 222 -4.69 -4.24 2.68
C ALA A 222 -4.19 -4.54 1.27
N ALA A 223 -2.86 -4.67 1.15
CA ALA A 223 -2.20 -5.36 0.05
C ALA A 223 -1.85 -6.79 0.51
N PRO A 224 -2.65 -7.82 0.14
CA PRO A 224 -2.56 -9.17 0.67
C PRO A 224 -1.58 -10.03 -0.13
N MET A 225 -0.27 -9.83 0.04
CA MET A 225 0.71 -10.43 -0.86
C MET A 225 0.84 -11.95 -0.77
N SER A 226 0.49 -12.57 0.34
CA SER A 226 0.41 -14.05 0.44
C SER A 226 -0.63 -14.60 -0.54
N LEU A 227 -1.82 -13.98 -0.58
CA LEU A 227 -2.89 -14.34 -1.50
C LEU A 227 -2.54 -13.99 -2.95
N ALA A 228 -2.01 -12.79 -3.19
CA ALA A 228 -1.61 -12.36 -4.54
C ALA A 228 -0.47 -13.22 -5.11
N GLY A 229 0.53 -13.56 -4.29
CA GLY A 229 1.60 -14.47 -4.67
C GLY A 229 1.07 -15.87 -5.00
N PHE A 230 0.13 -16.40 -4.21
CA PHE A 230 -0.51 -17.69 -4.46
C PHE A 230 -1.30 -17.70 -5.79
N HIS A 231 -2.09 -16.66 -6.06
CA HIS A 231 -2.80 -16.53 -7.34
C HIS A 231 -1.82 -16.42 -8.52
N CYS A 232 -0.76 -15.62 -8.39
CA CYS A 232 0.26 -15.52 -9.43
C CYS A 232 0.93 -16.87 -9.70
N GLN A 233 1.30 -17.61 -8.66
CA GLN A 233 1.90 -18.94 -8.79
C GLN A 233 0.97 -19.97 -9.41
N THR A 234 -0.33 -19.82 -9.21
CA THR A 234 -1.36 -20.72 -9.77
C THR A 234 -1.64 -20.41 -11.24
N GLU A 235 -1.80 -19.13 -11.58
CA GLU A 235 -2.24 -18.69 -12.91
C GLU A 235 -1.07 -18.46 -13.88
N ARG A 236 0.10 -18.08 -13.35
CA ARG A 236 1.34 -17.81 -14.07
C ARG A 236 2.52 -18.52 -13.40
N PRO A 237 2.52 -19.86 -13.36
CA PRO A 237 3.59 -20.64 -12.73
C PRO A 237 4.96 -20.43 -13.36
N ASP A 238 5.01 -19.87 -14.58
CA ASP A 238 6.22 -19.48 -15.29
C ASP A 238 6.91 -18.25 -14.67
N LEU A 239 6.15 -17.36 -14.02
CA LEU A 239 6.69 -16.16 -13.39
C LEU A 239 7.33 -16.49 -12.02
N THR A 240 8.53 -15.99 -11.81
CA THR A 240 9.22 -16.06 -10.51
C THR A 240 8.91 -14.84 -9.66
N LEU A 241 8.86 -15.01 -8.35
CA LEU A 241 8.49 -13.93 -7.40
C LEU A 241 9.64 -13.48 -6.49
N ARG A 242 10.76 -14.21 -6.50
CA ARG A 242 12.00 -13.81 -5.82
C ARG A 242 13.20 -14.09 -6.69
N PHE A 243 14.32 -13.46 -6.35
CA PHE A 243 15.59 -13.78 -6.97
C PHE A 243 16.05 -15.20 -6.62
N ILE A 244 16.95 -15.74 -7.44
CA ILE A 244 17.63 -17.01 -7.18
C ILE A 244 18.72 -16.80 -6.14
N ASN A 245 19.57 -15.79 -6.34
CA ASN A 245 20.74 -15.50 -5.50
C ASN A 245 20.40 -14.60 -4.29
N ASP A 246 19.14 -14.22 -4.12
CA ASP A 246 18.67 -13.37 -3.03
C ASP A 246 17.24 -13.77 -2.63
N ALA A 247 16.98 -13.95 -1.33
CA ALA A 247 15.65 -14.36 -0.85
C ALA A 247 14.60 -13.23 -0.86
N HIS A 248 14.95 -12.04 -1.37
CA HIS A 248 14.01 -10.94 -1.55
C HIS A 248 13.16 -11.08 -2.81
N LEU A 249 12.02 -10.40 -2.77
CA LEU A 249 11.16 -10.19 -3.93
C LEU A 249 11.95 -9.66 -5.13
N ASN A 250 11.67 -10.21 -6.31
CA ASN A 250 12.20 -9.71 -7.57
C ASN A 250 11.27 -8.62 -8.14
N GLN A 251 11.61 -8.15 -9.34
CA GLN A 251 10.90 -7.09 -10.06
C GLN A 251 9.43 -7.48 -10.33
N THR A 252 9.14 -8.74 -10.66
CA THR A 252 7.77 -9.24 -10.88
C THR A 252 6.91 -9.12 -9.63
N MET A 253 7.41 -9.58 -8.48
CA MET A 253 6.68 -9.48 -7.22
C MET A 253 6.56 -8.03 -6.73
N ALA A 254 7.54 -7.18 -7.04
CA ALA A 254 7.44 -5.74 -6.77
C ALA A 254 6.36 -5.06 -7.64
N TYR A 255 6.26 -5.41 -8.92
CA TYR A 255 5.18 -4.96 -9.80
C TYR A 255 3.81 -5.38 -9.28
N LEU A 256 3.65 -6.66 -8.93
CA LEU A 256 2.42 -7.21 -8.35
C LEU A 256 2.07 -6.51 -7.04
N THR A 257 3.06 -6.24 -6.18
CA THR A 257 2.88 -5.49 -4.94
C THR A 257 2.36 -4.07 -5.20
N ALA A 258 2.94 -3.36 -6.17
CA ALA A 258 2.50 -2.01 -6.51
C ALA A 258 1.05 -2.00 -7.01
N CYS A 259 0.64 -3.01 -7.80
CA CYS A 259 -0.74 -3.19 -8.25
C CYS A 259 -1.70 -3.44 -7.08
N CYS A 260 -1.33 -4.32 -6.13
CA CYS A 260 -2.14 -4.56 -4.92
C CYS A 260 -2.27 -3.31 -4.04
N LEU A 261 -1.20 -2.51 -3.92
CA LEU A 261 -1.24 -1.24 -3.19
C LEU A 261 -2.13 -0.20 -3.89
N TYR A 262 -2.10 -0.13 -5.23
CA TYR A 262 -3.02 0.71 -6.00
C TYR A 262 -4.48 0.32 -5.73
N ALA A 263 -4.80 -0.98 -5.80
CA ALA A 263 -6.13 -1.48 -5.49
C ALA A 263 -6.54 -1.15 -4.04
N ALA A 264 -5.63 -1.33 -3.08
CA ALA A 264 -5.88 -1.01 -1.68
C ALA A 264 -6.09 0.50 -1.42
N LEU A 265 -5.42 1.36 -2.19
CA LEU A 265 -5.51 2.82 -2.10
C LEU A 265 -6.85 3.36 -2.62
N PHE A 266 -7.41 2.73 -3.65
CA PHE A 266 -8.54 3.31 -4.39
C PHE A 266 -9.76 2.42 -4.55
N ASP A 267 -9.71 1.16 -4.10
CA ASP A 267 -10.78 0.17 -4.33
C ASP A 267 -11.14 0.06 -5.83
N ARG A 268 -10.10 0.12 -6.69
CA ARG A 268 -10.22 0.07 -8.16
C ARG A 268 -9.17 -0.86 -8.76
N SER A 269 -9.52 -1.46 -9.89
CA SER A 269 -8.59 -2.30 -10.64
C SER A 269 -7.40 -1.48 -11.16
N PRO A 270 -6.16 -2.01 -11.09
CA PRO A 270 -4.99 -1.46 -11.76
C PRO A 270 -4.88 -1.89 -13.23
N GLU A 271 -5.84 -2.67 -13.75
CA GLU A 271 -5.84 -3.11 -15.16
C GLU A 271 -5.86 -1.93 -16.14
N GLY A 272 -5.00 -1.99 -17.13
CA GLY A 272 -4.86 -0.95 -18.15
C GLY A 272 -3.89 0.18 -17.77
N LEU A 273 -3.37 0.22 -16.54
CA LEU A 273 -2.36 1.20 -16.16
C LEU A 273 -1.08 1.04 -17.01
N PRO A 274 -0.46 2.15 -17.47
CA PRO A 274 0.61 2.10 -18.46
C PRO A 274 1.99 1.75 -17.87
N VAL A 275 2.16 1.70 -16.55
CA VAL A 275 3.45 1.36 -15.91
C VAL A 275 3.86 -0.05 -16.31
N ASP A 276 5.02 -0.18 -16.95
CA ASP A 276 5.46 -1.38 -17.65
C ASP A 276 6.87 -1.84 -17.26
N SER A 277 7.46 -1.23 -16.24
CA SER A 277 8.84 -1.49 -15.86
C SER A 277 9.12 -1.31 -14.37
N ILE A 278 10.08 -2.09 -13.88
CA ILE A 278 10.57 -2.04 -12.50
C ILE A 278 12.10 -2.10 -12.52
N THR A 279 12.73 -1.22 -11.75
CA THR A 279 14.19 -1.14 -11.59
C THR A 279 14.56 -1.39 -10.13
N ASP A 280 15.40 -2.40 -9.87
CA ASP A 280 15.91 -2.64 -8.52
C ASP A 280 16.98 -1.60 -8.13
N ILE A 281 17.22 -1.47 -6.83
CA ILE A 281 18.24 -0.57 -6.24
C ILE A 281 19.42 -1.36 -5.67
N ARG A 282 19.45 -2.67 -5.90
CA ARG A 282 20.46 -3.60 -5.40
C ARG A 282 21.07 -4.35 -6.58
N TYR A 283 22.39 -4.36 -6.60
CA TYR A 283 23.16 -4.67 -7.80
C TYR A 283 23.86 -6.02 -7.69
N PHE A 284 24.16 -6.64 -8.83
CA PHE A 284 25.00 -7.84 -8.89
C PHE A 284 26.37 -7.57 -8.23
N ASP A 285 26.79 -8.46 -7.32
CA ASP A 285 28.00 -8.33 -6.48
C ASP A 285 28.17 -6.99 -5.74
N ASN A 286 27.07 -6.23 -5.60
CA ASN A 286 27.08 -4.84 -5.13
C ASN A 286 28.01 -3.89 -5.92
N LYS A 287 28.35 -4.23 -7.18
CA LYS A 287 29.28 -3.46 -8.02
C LYS A 287 28.68 -3.07 -9.37
N ASP A 288 28.10 -4.03 -10.08
CA ASP A 288 27.59 -3.80 -11.44
C ASP A 288 26.18 -3.23 -11.40
N ARG A 289 26.07 -1.91 -11.54
CA ARG A 289 24.81 -1.17 -11.46
C ARG A 289 23.86 -1.41 -12.65
N THR A 290 24.31 -2.13 -13.68
CA THR A 290 23.48 -2.50 -14.82
C THR A 290 22.75 -3.82 -14.60
N LYS A 291 23.09 -4.56 -13.54
CA LYS A 291 22.57 -5.91 -13.27
C LYS A 291 21.89 -6.04 -11.92
N ASP A 292 20.83 -6.83 -11.90
CA ASP A 292 20.13 -7.24 -10.69
C ASP A 292 20.86 -8.37 -9.93
N ARG A 293 20.24 -8.92 -8.88
CA ARG A 293 20.85 -9.95 -8.04
C ARG A 293 21.12 -11.28 -8.75
N ASP A 294 20.42 -11.55 -9.83
CA ASP A 294 20.61 -12.77 -10.62
C ASP A 294 21.52 -12.53 -11.83
N GLY A 295 22.06 -11.31 -12.00
CA GLY A 295 22.94 -10.95 -13.11
C GLY A 295 22.19 -10.56 -14.38
N ASN A 296 20.85 -10.45 -14.32
CA ASN A 296 20.00 -9.99 -15.41
C ASN A 296 19.96 -8.45 -15.44
N PRO A 297 19.41 -7.80 -16.48
CA PRO A 297 19.27 -6.35 -16.50
C PRO A 297 18.58 -5.79 -15.24
N ILE A 298 19.13 -4.71 -14.68
CA ILE A 298 18.62 -4.07 -13.45
C ILE A 298 17.15 -3.63 -13.56
N THR A 299 16.72 -3.31 -14.79
CA THR A 299 15.34 -2.97 -15.14
C THR A 299 14.70 -4.13 -15.89
N THR A 300 13.55 -4.59 -15.39
CA THR A 300 12.68 -5.52 -16.11
C THR A 300 11.61 -4.73 -16.84
N MET A 301 11.50 -4.91 -18.16
CA MET A 301 10.37 -4.45 -18.98
C MET A 301 9.35 -5.59 -19.08
N PHE A 302 8.09 -5.32 -18.74
CA PHE A 302 7.01 -6.32 -18.80
C PHE A 302 6.34 -6.28 -20.18
N SER A 303 6.10 -7.47 -20.75
CA SER A 303 5.26 -7.57 -21.95
C SER A 303 3.83 -7.09 -21.65
N ALA A 304 3.08 -6.68 -22.68
CA ALA A 304 1.68 -6.28 -22.50
C ALA A 304 0.85 -7.38 -21.84
N LYS A 305 1.12 -8.65 -22.16
CA LYS A 305 0.46 -9.82 -21.57
C LYS A 305 0.82 -9.97 -20.08
N ASP A 306 2.11 -9.95 -19.73
CA ASP A 306 2.53 -10.11 -18.34
C ASP A 306 2.00 -8.99 -17.47
N ARG A 307 2.03 -7.76 -17.99
CA ARG A 307 1.47 -6.58 -17.34
C ARG A 307 -0.02 -6.76 -17.04
N ALA A 308 -0.81 -7.12 -18.06
CA ALA A 308 -2.25 -7.32 -17.92
C ALA A 308 -2.58 -8.46 -16.94
N ASP A 309 -1.88 -9.59 -17.04
CA ASP A 309 -2.07 -10.72 -16.13
C ASP A 309 -1.78 -10.33 -14.67
N LEU A 310 -0.65 -9.66 -14.41
CA LEU A 310 -0.27 -9.23 -13.06
C LEU A 310 -1.26 -8.21 -12.47
N GLN A 311 -1.75 -7.26 -13.27
CA GLN A 311 -2.77 -6.28 -12.85
C GLN A 311 -4.09 -6.98 -12.48
N ARG A 312 -4.57 -7.89 -13.32
CA ARG A 312 -5.78 -8.68 -13.07
C ARG A 312 -5.64 -9.58 -11.85
N ILE A 313 -4.50 -10.26 -11.68
CA ILE A 313 -4.20 -11.10 -10.52
C ILE A 313 -4.22 -10.26 -9.23
N ALA A 314 -3.60 -9.07 -9.24
CA ALA A 314 -3.64 -8.16 -8.11
C ALA A 314 -5.08 -7.76 -7.75
N TRP A 315 -5.89 -7.38 -8.75
CA TRP A 315 -7.28 -6.99 -8.55
C TRP A 315 -8.12 -8.12 -7.95
N LYS A 316 -8.07 -9.31 -8.54
CA LYS A 316 -8.75 -10.51 -8.03
C LYS A 316 -8.38 -10.79 -6.57
N SER A 317 -7.08 -10.73 -6.26
CA SER A 317 -6.58 -11.00 -4.91
C SER A 317 -7.05 -9.97 -3.89
N TYR A 318 -7.10 -8.70 -4.30
CA TYR A 318 -7.66 -7.63 -3.47
C TYR A 318 -9.16 -7.82 -3.23
N GLN A 319 -9.95 -8.13 -4.27
CA GLN A 319 -11.39 -8.37 -4.14
C GLN A 319 -11.71 -9.54 -3.21
N GLU A 320 -10.98 -10.65 -3.36
CA GLU A 320 -11.15 -11.82 -2.49
C GLU A 320 -10.78 -11.47 -1.04
N PHE A 321 -9.66 -10.79 -0.81
CA PHE A 321 -9.29 -10.34 0.53
C PHE A 321 -10.33 -9.39 1.13
N LYS A 322 -10.87 -8.46 0.33
CA LYS A 322 -11.89 -7.50 0.77
C LYS A 322 -13.15 -8.25 1.22
N ALA A 323 -13.59 -9.26 0.48
CA ALA A 323 -14.70 -10.13 0.90
C ALA A 323 -14.41 -10.78 2.26
N LEU A 324 -13.22 -11.38 2.44
CA LEU A 324 -12.84 -11.98 3.73
C LEU A 324 -12.82 -11.01 4.91
N ARG A 325 -12.55 -9.71 4.65
CA ARG A 325 -12.54 -8.66 5.68
C ARG A 325 -13.95 -8.18 6.01
N ASP A 326 -14.80 -8.10 5.00
CA ASP A 326 -16.15 -7.54 5.11
C ASP A 326 -17.17 -8.59 5.62
N ASP A 327 -16.88 -9.89 5.46
CA ASP A 327 -17.53 -11.02 6.15
C ASP A 327 -17.47 -10.86 7.69
#